data_AF-A0A0S8GJW2-F1
#
_entry.id   AF-A0A0S8GJW2-F1
#
_cell.length_a   1.000
_cell.length_b   1.000
_cell.length_c   1.000
_cell.angle_alpha   90.00
_cell.angle_beta   90.00
_cell.angle_gamma   90.00
#
_symmetry.space_group_name_H-M   'P 1'
#
loop_
_entity.id
_entity.type
_entity.pdbx_description
1 polymer ?
#
loop_
_entity_poly.entity_id
_entity_poly.type
_entity_poly.pdbx_seq_one_letter_code
_entity_poly.pdbx_strand_id
1 'polypeptide(L)'
;MATGPRKRSELDGKKLDALVAKAIKERDTRLAGYREQSLRLHPWICARCGREFTRENLHELTVHHKDHDHNNNPPDGSNWENLCLYCHDNEHQRFAHLVRGYDVNLGAEKKAPATHSPFAGLKDLIKDRSG
;
A
#
# COMPACT_ATOMS: atom_id res chain seq x y z
N MET A 1 -49.41 -38.67 -2.42
CA MET A 1 -47.98 -38.85 -2.06
C MET A 1 -47.69 -37.89 -0.92
N ALA A 2 -47.63 -38.39 0.32
CA ALA A 2 -47.55 -37.55 1.52
C ALA A 2 -46.09 -37.17 1.85
N THR A 3 -45.77 -35.89 1.78
CA THR A 3 -44.51 -35.31 2.27
C THR A 3 -44.59 -35.17 3.80
N GLY A 4 -43.97 -36.11 4.52
CA GLY A 4 -43.89 -36.08 5.97
C GLY A 4 -42.99 -34.94 6.50
N PRO A 5 -43.19 -34.48 7.75
CA PRO A 5 -42.45 -33.36 8.31
C PRO A 5 -40.96 -33.74 8.49
N ARG A 6 -40.06 -32.92 7.93
CA ARG A 6 -38.61 -33.10 8.14
C ARG A 6 -38.28 -32.86 9.61
N LYS A 7 -37.84 -33.92 10.30
CA LYS A 7 -37.32 -33.90 11.67
C LYS A 7 -36.14 -32.92 11.71
N ARG A 8 -36.27 -31.78 12.41
CA ARG A 8 -35.13 -30.90 12.70
C ARG A 8 -34.21 -31.67 13.63
N SER A 9 -33.07 -32.14 13.10
CA SER A 9 -32.02 -32.74 13.93
C SER A 9 -31.50 -31.68 14.89
N GLU A 10 -31.58 -31.98 16.17
CA GLU A 10 -30.93 -31.24 17.24
C GLU A 10 -29.46 -30.98 16.85
N LEU A 11 -29.05 -29.71 16.87
CA LEU A 11 -27.71 -29.31 16.44
C LEU A 11 -26.69 -29.98 17.36
N ASP A 12 -25.87 -30.86 16.80
CA ASP A 12 -24.82 -31.58 17.51
C ASP A 12 -23.75 -30.58 17.99
N GLY A 13 -23.82 -30.21 19.27
CA GLY A 13 -22.97 -29.17 19.87
C GLY A 13 -21.47 -29.45 19.67
N LYS A 14 -21.06 -30.72 19.68
CA LYS A 14 -19.65 -31.10 19.41
C LYS A 14 -19.21 -30.77 17.99
N LYS A 15 -20.10 -30.93 17.00
CA LYS A 15 -19.82 -30.55 15.61
C LYS A 15 -19.77 -29.05 15.45
N LEU A 16 -20.64 -28.32 16.16
CA LEU A 16 -20.61 -26.86 16.18
C LEU A 16 -19.30 -26.34 16.77
N ASP A 17 -18.87 -26.86 17.92
CA ASP A 17 -17.62 -26.48 18.56
C ASP A 17 -16.41 -26.76 17.66
N ALA A 18 -16.38 -27.92 17.01
CA ALA A 18 -15.32 -28.28 16.06
C ALA A 18 -15.27 -27.33 14.84
N LEU A 19 -16.43 -26.91 14.32
CA LEU A 19 -16.53 -25.95 13.22
C LEU A 19 -16.05 -24.55 13.65
N VAL A 20 -16.45 -24.09 14.84
CA VAL A 20 -16.00 -22.80 15.39
C VAL A 20 -14.49 -22.80 15.64
N ALA A 21 -13.96 -23.84 16.26
CA ALA A 21 -12.52 -23.98 16.51
C ALA A 21 -11.72 -23.99 15.19
N LYS A 22 -12.22 -24.69 14.16
CA LYS A 22 -11.62 -24.69 12.83
C LYS A 22 -11.62 -23.28 12.22
N ALA A 23 -12.76 -22.58 12.27
CA ALA A 23 -12.89 -21.23 11.72
C ALA A 23 -11.94 -20.22 12.41
N ILE A 24 -11.77 -20.32 13.73
CA ILE A 24 -10.82 -19.49 14.48
C ILE A 24 -9.38 -19.79 14.03
N LYS A 25 -9.01 -21.08 13.97
CA LYS A 25 -7.66 -21.48 13.56
C LYS A 25 -7.33 -21.03 12.13
N GLU A 26 -8.27 -21.17 11.20
CA GLU A 26 -8.11 -20.71 9.82
C GLU A 26 -7.97 -19.20 9.74
N ARG A 27 -8.78 -18.45 10.52
CA ARG A 27 -8.63 -16.99 10.65
C ARG A 27 -7.25 -16.63 11.17
N ASP A 28 -6.81 -17.24 12.26
CA ASP A 28 -5.53 -16.90 12.91
C ASP A 28 -4.33 -17.26 12.02
N THR A 29 -4.42 -18.36 11.28
CA THR A 29 -3.41 -18.75 10.27
C THR A 29 -3.31 -17.69 9.17
N ARG A 30 -4.46 -17.16 8.72
CA ARG A 30 -4.51 -16.09 7.72
C ARG A 30 -3.98 -14.77 8.28
N LEU A 31 -4.23 -14.48 9.56
CA LEU A 31 -3.77 -13.26 10.25
C LEU A 31 -2.30 -13.31 10.68
N ALA A 32 -1.66 -14.48 10.63
CA ALA A 32 -0.26 -14.64 11.00
C ALA A 32 0.70 -13.98 10.01
N GLY A 33 0.27 -13.74 8.76
CA GLY A 33 1.07 -13.09 7.74
C GLY A 33 1.44 -11.65 8.12
N TYR A 34 2.65 -11.23 7.74
CA TYR A 34 3.10 -9.83 7.89
C TYR A 34 2.14 -8.85 7.20
N ARG A 35 1.46 -9.29 6.14
CA ARG A 35 0.48 -8.49 5.42
C ARG A 35 -0.69 -8.10 6.31
N GLU A 36 -1.32 -9.08 6.94
CA GLU A 36 -2.46 -8.89 7.82
C GLU A 36 -2.07 -8.10 9.07
N GLN A 37 -0.85 -8.31 9.58
CA GLN A 37 -0.31 -7.51 10.67
C GLN A 37 -0.15 -6.04 10.27
N SER A 38 0.44 -5.75 9.10
CA SER A 38 0.57 -4.37 8.60
C SER A 38 -0.80 -3.71 8.39
N LEU A 39 -1.77 -4.41 7.79
CA LEU A 39 -3.12 -3.88 7.58
C LEU A 39 -3.90 -3.59 8.87
N ARG A 40 -3.47 -4.17 10.00
CA ARG A 40 -4.04 -3.93 11.33
C ARG A 40 -3.38 -2.74 12.04
N LEU A 41 -2.09 -2.53 11.82
CA LEU A 41 -1.30 -1.47 12.46
C LEU A 41 -1.32 -0.16 11.69
N HIS A 42 -1.39 -0.23 10.36
CA HIS A 42 -1.29 0.92 9.47
C HIS A 42 -2.63 1.24 8.78
N PRO A 43 -2.88 2.52 8.45
CA PRO A 43 -4.09 2.92 7.75
C PRO A 43 -4.15 2.28 6.34
N TRP A 44 -5.37 2.18 5.81
CA TRP A 44 -5.62 1.74 4.43
C TRP A 44 -5.41 2.89 3.44
N ILE A 45 -4.23 3.50 3.53
CA ILE A 45 -3.83 4.67 2.75
C ILE A 45 -2.42 4.40 2.21
N CYS A 46 -2.18 4.69 0.94
CA CYS A 46 -0.85 4.60 0.38
C CYS A 46 0.07 5.68 0.99
N ALA A 47 1.15 5.26 1.63
CA ALA A 47 2.12 6.17 2.28
C ALA A 47 2.90 7.08 1.29
N ARG A 48 2.84 6.80 -0.02
CA ARG A 48 3.53 7.59 -1.05
C ARG A 48 2.60 8.58 -1.76
N CYS A 49 1.41 8.17 -2.18
CA CYS A 49 0.51 9.03 -2.97
C CYS A 49 -0.78 9.46 -2.24
N GLY A 50 -1.02 8.97 -1.03
CA GLY A 50 -2.20 9.32 -0.24
C GLY A 50 -3.51 8.70 -0.74
N ARG A 51 -3.49 7.81 -1.76
CA ARG A 51 -4.69 7.09 -2.20
C ARG A 51 -5.26 6.27 -1.04
N GLU A 52 -6.54 6.44 -0.75
CA GLU A 52 -7.28 5.65 0.25
C GLU A 52 -7.87 4.38 -0.37
N PHE A 53 -8.03 3.35 0.46
CA PHE A 53 -8.56 2.05 0.08
C PHE A 53 -9.72 1.65 0.97
N THR A 54 -10.70 0.98 0.37
CA THR A 54 -11.85 0.38 1.01
C THR A 54 -11.71 -1.13 1.02
N ARG A 55 -12.66 -1.84 1.62
CA ARG A 55 -12.67 -3.32 1.59
C ARG A 55 -12.73 -3.89 0.17
N GLU A 56 -13.29 -3.16 -0.78
CA GLU A 56 -13.49 -3.62 -2.17
C GLU A 56 -12.16 -3.65 -2.94
N ASN A 57 -11.28 -2.70 -2.68
CA ASN A 57 -10.00 -2.55 -3.39
C ASN A 57 -8.76 -2.76 -2.49
N LEU A 58 -8.92 -3.19 -1.24
CA LEU A 58 -7.80 -3.41 -0.29
C LEU A 58 -6.73 -4.40 -0.82
N HIS A 59 -7.12 -5.29 -1.73
CA HIS A 59 -6.19 -6.21 -2.38
C HIS A 59 -5.12 -5.51 -3.23
N GLU A 60 -5.35 -4.25 -3.64
CA GLU A 60 -4.40 -3.40 -4.34
C GLU A 60 -3.42 -2.66 -3.41
N LEU A 61 -3.64 -2.69 -2.09
CA LEU A 61 -2.75 -2.10 -1.09
C LEU A 61 -1.79 -3.16 -0.57
N THR A 62 -0.54 -3.09 -0.99
CA THR A 62 0.52 -4.06 -0.67
C THR A 62 1.39 -3.57 0.48
N VAL A 63 2.15 -4.50 1.08
CA VAL A 63 3.14 -4.18 2.11
C VAL A 63 4.52 -4.10 1.48
N HIS A 64 5.21 -3.02 1.77
CA HIS A 64 6.59 -2.77 1.40
C HIS A 64 7.49 -2.86 2.65
N HIS A 65 8.61 -3.57 2.56
CA HIS A 65 9.66 -3.58 3.59
C HIS A 65 10.63 -2.43 3.33
N LYS A 66 10.73 -1.47 4.27
CA LYS A 66 11.55 -0.26 4.11
C LYS A 66 13.03 -0.57 3.90
N ASP A 67 13.53 -1.60 4.59
CA ASP A 67 14.91 -2.08 4.47
C ASP A 67 15.13 -3.12 3.37
N HIS A 68 14.07 -3.51 2.65
CA HIS A 68 14.06 -4.55 1.62
C HIS A 68 14.37 -5.98 2.13
N ASP A 69 14.52 -6.19 3.44
CA ASP A 69 14.67 -7.51 4.05
C ASP A 69 13.31 -8.09 4.46
N HIS A 70 12.88 -9.10 3.72
CA HIS A 70 11.59 -9.76 3.91
C HIS A 70 11.53 -10.60 5.20
N ASN A 71 12.68 -10.84 5.86
CA ASN A 71 12.75 -11.55 7.14
C ASN A 71 12.65 -10.61 8.34
N ASN A 72 12.91 -9.31 8.18
CA ASN A 72 12.82 -8.33 9.24
C ASN A 72 11.37 -7.88 9.46
N ASN A 73 10.65 -8.62 10.31
CA ASN A 73 9.22 -8.48 10.55
C ASN A 73 8.92 -8.11 12.01
N PRO A 74 9.24 -6.88 12.44
CA PRO A 74 9.04 -6.47 13.83
C PRO A 74 7.54 -6.38 14.15
N PRO A 75 7.11 -6.80 15.36
CA PRO A 75 5.69 -6.90 15.73
C PRO A 75 4.98 -5.55 15.86
N ASP A 76 5.74 -4.45 15.94
CA ASP A 76 5.25 -3.08 15.93
C ASP A 76 5.01 -2.52 14.52
N GLY A 77 5.37 -3.28 13.48
CA GLY A 77 5.23 -2.90 12.07
C GLY A 77 6.20 -1.82 11.60
N SER A 78 7.20 -1.46 12.40
CA SER A 78 8.12 -0.34 12.11
C SER A 78 8.85 -0.45 10.77
N ASN A 79 9.13 -1.67 10.31
CA ASN A 79 9.79 -1.93 9.02
C ASN A 79 8.84 -1.97 7.80
N TRP A 80 7.53 -1.80 8.00
CA TRP A 80 6.55 -1.87 6.90
C TRP A 80 5.98 -0.51 6.52
N GLU A 81 5.60 -0.35 5.26
CA GLU A 81 4.70 0.70 4.80
C GLU A 81 3.67 0.12 3.81
N ASN A 82 2.44 0.63 3.84
CA ASN A 82 1.39 0.21 2.91
C ASN A 82 1.44 1.07 1.64
N LEU A 83 1.60 0.46 0.47
CA LEU A 83 1.70 1.15 -0.82
C LEU A 83 0.68 0.61 -1.82
N CYS A 84 0.20 1.48 -2.73
CA CYS A 84 -0.54 0.98 -3.89
C CYS A 84 0.42 0.25 -4.84
N LEU A 85 -0.11 -0.65 -5.67
CA LEU A 85 0.67 -1.43 -6.66
C LEU A 85 1.69 -0.57 -7.42
N TYR A 86 1.27 0.60 -7.90
CA TYR A 86 2.16 1.49 -8.67
C TYR A 86 3.28 2.11 -7.83
N CYS A 87 2.97 2.60 -6.63
CA CYS A 87 3.98 3.17 -5.74
C CYS A 87 4.95 2.11 -5.21
N HIS A 88 4.45 0.89 -5.00
CA HIS A 88 5.26 -0.24 -4.58
C HIS A 88 6.30 -0.58 -5.65
N ASP A 89 5.87 -0.81 -6.89
CA ASP A 89 6.78 -1.15 -7.98
C ASP A 89 7.79 -0.02 -8.27
N ASN A 90 7.34 1.24 -8.21
CA ASN A 90 8.23 2.39 -8.36
C ASN A 90 9.30 2.46 -7.25
N GLU A 91 8.98 2.09 -6.01
CA GLU A 91 9.97 2.06 -4.93
C GLU A 91 11.03 0.98 -5.18
N HIS A 92 10.61 -0.22 -5.57
CA HIS A 92 11.52 -1.30 -5.97
C HIS A 92 12.42 -0.89 -7.14
N GLN A 93 11.86 -0.17 -8.12
CA GLN A 93 12.63 0.36 -9.24
C GLN A 93 13.66 1.39 -8.77
N ARG A 94 13.26 2.37 -7.96
CA ARG A 94 14.19 3.39 -7.41
C ARG A 94 15.35 2.74 -6.66
N PHE A 95 15.07 1.76 -5.80
CA PHE A 95 16.11 1.02 -5.10
C PHE A 95 17.03 0.29 -6.08
N ALA A 96 16.47 -0.39 -7.09
CA ALA A 96 17.27 -1.04 -8.12
C ALA A 96 18.15 -0.06 -8.92
N HIS A 97 17.66 1.16 -9.21
CA HIS A 97 18.44 2.21 -9.87
C HIS A 97 19.58 2.74 -9.00
N LEU A 98 19.33 2.95 -7.70
CA LEU A 98 20.35 3.36 -6.73
C LEU A 98 21.45 2.31 -6.59
N VAL A 99 21.07 1.04 -6.42
CA VAL A 99 22.02 -0.08 -6.30
C VAL A 99 22.83 -0.27 -7.58
N ARG A 100 22.21 -0.09 -8.76
CA ARG A 100 22.89 -0.18 -10.05
C ARG A 100 23.69 1.07 -10.41
N GLY A 101 23.68 2.12 -9.58
CA GLY A 101 24.44 3.35 -9.79
C GLY A 101 23.97 4.19 -10.99
N TYR A 102 22.71 4.04 -11.43
CA TYR A 102 22.15 4.84 -12.53
C TYR A 102 21.74 6.24 -12.10
N ASP A 103 21.58 6.50 -10.79
CA ASP A 103 21.77 7.85 -10.23
C ASP A 103 23.28 8.14 -10.18
N VAL A 104 23.89 8.13 -11.36
CA VAL A 104 25.13 8.84 -11.56
C VAL A 104 24.85 10.26 -11.10
N ASN A 105 25.58 10.72 -10.08
CA ASN A 105 25.93 12.12 -10.03
C ASN A 105 26.54 12.43 -11.41
N LEU A 106 25.72 12.90 -12.34
CA LEU A 106 26.17 13.71 -13.46
C LEU A 106 26.81 14.90 -12.76
N GLY A 107 28.10 14.74 -12.44
CA GLY A 107 28.84 15.62 -11.56
C GLY A 107 28.51 17.03 -11.97
N ALA A 108 28.16 17.88 -10.99
CA ALA A 108 27.65 19.22 -11.21
C ALA A 108 28.45 19.92 -12.32
N GLU A 109 28.03 19.76 -13.57
CA GLU A 109 28.51 20.61 -14.63
C GLU A 109 28.02 21.97 -14.19
N LYS A 110 28.96 22.89 -14.01
CA LYS A 110 28.66 24.29 -13.74
C LYS A 110 27.90 24.82 -14.95
N LYS A 111 26.61 24.49 -15.06
CA LYS A 111 25.72 25.00 -16.08
C LYS A 111 25.69 26.50 -15.85
N ALA A 112 26.08 27.24 -16.89
CA ALA A 112 25.99 28.69 -16.86
C ALA A 112 24.57 29.09 -16.43
N PRO A 113 24.42 30.13 -15.58
CA PRO A 113 23.12 30.56 -15.12
C PRO A 113 22.22 30.86 -16.34
N ALA A 114 20.97 30.38 -16.28
CA ALA A 114 20.01 30.64 -17.34
C ALA A 114 19.75 32.16 -17.44
N THR A 115 20.05 32.76 -18.58
CA THR A 115 19.86 34.19 -18.84
C THR A 115 18.47 34.52 -19.41
N HIS A 116 17.67 33.50 -19.70
CA HIS A 116 16.35 33.67 -20.31
C HIS A 116 15.30 34.06 -19.27
N SER A 117 14.69 35.24 -19.45
CA SER A 117 13.58 35.72 -18.62
C SER A 117 12.26 35.63 -19.41
N PRO A 118 11.53 34.50 -19.32
CA PRO A 118 10.32 34.25 -20.11
C PRO A 118 9.16 35.18 -19.75
N PHE A 119 9.26 35.90 -18.63
CA PHE A 119 8.21 36.78 -18.11
C PHE A 119 8.64 38.25 -18.05
N ALA A 120 9.74 38.63 -18.72
CA ALA A 120 10.23 40.01 -18.69
C ALA A 120 9.17 41.05 -19.10
N GLY A 121 8.30 40.70 -20.05
CA GLY A 121 7.19 41.55 -20.52
C GLY A 121 5.85 41.33 -19.82
N LEU A 122 5.77 40.46 -18.79
CA LEU A 122 4.50 40.11 -18.16
C LEU A 122 3.84 41.32 -17.47
N LYS A 123 4.64 42.22 -16.91
CA LYS A 123 4.16 43.43 -16.23
C LYS A 123 3.41 44.37 -17.18
N ASP A 124 3.86 44.48 -18.42
CA ASP A 124 3.25 45.36 -19.41
C ASP A 124 1.93 44.77 -19.93
N LEU A 125 1.90 43.45 -20.14
CA LEU A 125 0.67 42.71 -20.49
C LEU A 125 -0.42 42.80 -19.40
N ILE A 126 -0.03 42.85 -18.12
CA ILE A 126 -0.99 43.00 -17.01
C ILE A 126 -1.55 44.43 -16.96
N LYS A 127 -0.73 45.44 -17.26
CA LYS A 127 -1.18 46.85 -17.28
C LYS A 127 -2.16 47.12 -18.42
N ASP A 128 -1.89 46.59 -19.61
CA ASP A 128 -2.75 46.77 -20.78
C ASP A 128 -4.15 46.15 -20.60
N ARG A 129 -4.28 45.15 -19.72
CA ARG A 129 -5.56 44.47 -19.42
C ARG A 129 -6.36 45.11 -18.28
N SER A 130 -5.82 46.17 -17.66
CA SER A 130 -6.42 46.86 -16.52
C SER A 130 -7.05 48.22 -16.91
N GLY A 131 -7.15 48.51 -18.21
CA GLY A 131 -7.78 49.71 -18.78
C GLY A 131 -9.13 49.43 -19.41
#